data_AF-A0A9W6QSD6-F1
#
_entry.id   AF-A0A9W6QSD6-F1
#
_cell.length_a   1.000
_cell.length_b   1.000
_cell.length_c   1.000
_cell.angle_alpha   90.00
_cell.angle_beta   90.00
_cell.angle_gamma   90.00
#
_symmetry.space_group_name_H-M   'P 1'
#
loop_
_entity.id
_entity.type
_entity.pdbx_description
1 polymer ?
#
loop_
_entity_poly.entity_id
_entity_poly.type
_entity_poly.pdbx_seq_one_letter_code
_entity_poly.pdbx_strand_id
1 'polypeptide(L)'
;MQTIISEDQLEQQIAQVTAECAPRRFAVYQVQRDADGQALDFAVLGWGMEIADGFGEDYVELFGMPDHKGARMRGQFQSAESATRVLGGSRPVEVRWVDENPDQPA
;
A
#
# COMPACT_ATOMS: atom_id res chain seq x y z
N MET A 1 -38.03 -10.41 -14.72
CA MET A 1 -37.71 -11.55 -13.83
C MET A 1 -36.38 -11.24 -13.19
N GLN A 2 -36.31 -11.25 -11.86
CA GLN A 2 -35.05 -11.05 -11.13
C GLN A 2 -34.40 -12.42 -10.97
N THR A 3 -33.18 -12.58 -11.46
CA THR A 3 -32.41 -13.83 -11.28
C THR A 3 -31.98 -13.90 -9.81
N ILE A 4 -32.38 -14.94 -9.10
CA ILE A 4 -31.97 -15.19 -7.71
C ILE A 4 -30.63 -15.91 -7.76
N ILE A 5 -29.62 -15.33 -7.12
CA ILE A 5 -28.29 -15.94 -6.92
C ILE A 5 -28.37 -16.79 -5.64
N SER A 6 -27.82 -18.00 -5.63
CA SER A 6 -27.72 -18.78 -4.39
C SER A 6 -26.62 -18.24 -3.47
N GLU A 7 -26.70 -18.48 -2.16
CA GLU A 7 -25.65 -18.05 -1.21
C GLU A 7 -24.27 -18.57 -1.61
N ASP A 8 -24.13 -19.85 -1.97
CA ASP A 8 -22.85 -20.43 -2.44
C ASP A 8 -22.29 -19.70 -3.68
N GLN A 9 -23.17 -19.29 -4.60
CA GLN A 9 -22.75 -18.55 -5.80
C GLN A 9 -22.37 -17.11 -5.47
N LEU A 10 -23.06 -16.49 -4.51
CA LEU A 10 -22.74 -15.17 -4.01
C LEU A 10 -21.37 -15.17 -3.32
N GLU A 11 -21.10 -16.13 -2.43
CA GLU A 11 -19.82 -16.27 -1.75
C GLU A 11 -18.66 -16.47 -2.73
N GLN A 12 -18.84 -17.32 -3.74
CA GLN A 12 -17.83 -17.53 -4.79
C GLN A 12 -17.55 -16.27 -5.60
N GLN A 13 -18.59 -15.52 -5.98
CA GLN A 13 -18.44 -14.27 -6.71
C GLN A 13 -17.72 -13.19 -5.88
N ILE A 14 -18.07 -13.07 -4.59
CA ILE A 14 -17.40 -12.14 -3.68
C ILE A 14 -15.92 -12.53 -3.51
N ALA A 15 -15.64 -13.81 -3.30
CA ALA A 15 -14.27 -14.30 -3.14
C ALA A 15 -13.42 -14.02 -4.39
N GLN A 16 -13.98 -14.24 -5.58
CA GLN A 16 -13.30 -13.96 -6.85
C GLN A 16 -12.98 -12.47 -7.00
N VAL A 17 -13.96 -11.59 -6.82
CA VAL A 17 -13.75 -10.13 -6.93
C VAL A 17 -12.79 -9.64 -5.86
N THR A 18 -12.84 -10.19 -4.65
CA THR A 18 -11.90 -9.84 -3.59
C THR A 18 -10.48 -10.27 -3.95
N ALA A 19 -10.28 -11.47 -4.51
CA ALA A 19 -8.95 -11.92 -4.91
C ALA A 19 -8.37 -11.08 -6.06
N GLU A 20 -9.21 -10.60 -6.99
CA GLU A 20 -8.77 -9.82 -8.15
C GLU A 20 -8.61 -8.33 -7.85
N CYS A 21 -9.47 -7.76 -7.00
CA CYS A 21 -9.61 -6.31 -6.85
C CYS A 21 -9.38 -5.80 -5.43
N ALA A 22 -9.11 -6.66 -4.44
CA ALA A 22 -8.84 -6.17 -3.08
C ALA A 22 -7.60 -5.27 -3.08
N PRO A 23 -7.70 -4.08 -2.46
CA PRO A 23 -6.55 -3.20 -2.34
C PRO A 23 -5.37 -3.85 -1.62
N ARG A 24 -4.18 -3.60 -2.13
CA ARG A 24 -2.93 -4.10 -1.52
C ARG A 24 -2.36 -3.10 -0.54
N ARG A 25 -1.98 -3.55 0.64
CA ARG A 25 -1.46 -2.78 1.76
C ARG A 25 0.06 -2.76 1.72
N PHE A 26 0.62 -1.61 2.07
CA PHE A 26 2.06 -1.42 2.20
C PHE A 26 2.39 -0.43 3.32
N ALA A 27 3.67 -0.30 3.61
CA ALA A 27 4.21 0.74 4.48
C ALA A 27 5.45 1.36 3.84
N VAL A 28 5.65 2.66 4.10
CA VAL A 28 6.84 3.41 3.69
C VAL A 28 7.71 3.64 4.90
N TYR A 29 8.96 3.23 4.79
CA TYR A 29 9.97 3.32 5.84
C TYR A 29 11.07 4.27 5.44
N GLN A 30 11.55 5.08 6.37
CA GLN A 30 12.87 5.68 6.28
C GLN A 30 13.85 4.79 7.02
N VAL A 31 14.92 4.36 6.34
CA VAL A 31 15.95 3.51 6.94
C VAL A 31 17.22 4.34 7.15
N GLN A 32 17.66 4.43 8.39
CA GLN A 32 18.94 5.03 8.74
C GLN A 32 20.04 3.98 8.54
N ARG A 33 21.10 4.35 7.81
CA ARG A 33 22.26 3.50 7.56
C ARG A 33 23.55 4.19 8.00
N ASP A 34 24.54 3.40 8.38
CA ASP A 34 25.88 3.89 8.69
C ASP A 34 26.72 4.14 7.41
N ALA A 35 27.98 4.52 7.59
CA ALA A 35 28.91 4.78 6.49
C ALA A 35 29.23 3.54 5.64
N ASP A 36 29.09 2.34 6.21
CA ASP A 36 29.30 1.06 5.54
C ASP A 36 28.00 0.51 4.92
N GLY A 37 26.89 1.26 5.01
CA GLY A 37 25.59 0.91 4.46
C GLY A 37 24.76 -0.03 5.34
N GLN A 38 25.21 -0.36 6.56
CA GLN A 38 24.49 -1.22 7.49
C GLN A 38 23.30 -0.47 8.10
N ALA A 39 22.17 -1.17 8.26
CA ALA A 39 20.98 -0.59 8.85
C ALA A 39 21.18 -0.37 10.36
N LEU A 40 20.91 0.85 10.83
CA LEU A 40 21.03 1.26 12.23
C LEU A 40 19.65 1.41 12.89
N ASP A 41 18.71 2.03 12.19
CA ASP A 41 17.37 2.33 12.70
C ASP A 41 16.37 2.50 11.55
N PHE A 42 15.07 2.53 11.87
CA PHE A 42 14.02 2.83 10.90
C PHE A 42 12.85 3.60 11.52
N ALA A 43 12.15 4.38 10.69
CA ALA A 43 10.91 5.03 11.04
C ALA A 43 9.83 4.77 9.99
N VAL A 44 8.59 4.52 10.44
CA VAL A 44 7.44 4.43 9.53
C VAL A 44 6.99 5.84 9.17
N LEU A 45 7.10 6.19 7.89
CA LEU A 45 6.63 7.46 7.36
C LEU A 45 5.13 7.42 7.05
N GLY A 46 4.57 6.25 6.75
CA GLY A 46 3.13 6.07 6.66
C GLY A 46 2.73 4.69 6.14
N TRP A 47 1.43 4.44 6.18
CA TRP A 47 0.79 3.19 5.76
C TRP A 47 -0.01 3.46 4.50
N GLY A 48 0.10 2.59 3.51
CA GLY A 48 -0.51 2.79 2.21
C GLY A 48 -1.43 1.64 1.80
N MET A 49 -2.37 1.97 0.91
CA MET A 49 -3.19 1.02 0.18
C MET A 49 -3.16 1.39 -1.30
N GLU A 50 -2.85 0.42 -2.15
CA GLU A 50 -2.99 0.48 -3.60
C GLU A 50 -4.40 0.07 -3.98
N ILE A 51 -5.10 0.99 -4.61
CA ILE A 51 -6.47 0.86 -5.08
C ILE A 51 -6.39 0.65 -6.58
N ALA A 52 -6.62 -0.60 -7.00
CA ALA A 52 -6.85 -0.91 -8.40
C ALA A 52 -8.36 -0.79 -8.66
N ASP A 53 -8.77 0.23 -9.41
CA ASP A 53 -10.20 0.47 -9.68
C ASP A 53 -10.74 -0.43 -10.81
N GLY A 54 -9.87 -1.22 -11.45
CA GLY A 54 -10.21 -2.10 -12.58
C GLY A 54 -10.43 -1.37 -13.90
N PHE A 55 -10.29 -0.05 -13.94
CA PHE A 55 -10.42 0.80 -15.13
C PHE A 55 -9.09 1.43 -15.57
N GLY A 56 -7.99 1.07 -14.90
CA GLY A 56 -6.63 1.48 -15.26
C GLY A 56 -6.20 2.80 -14.63
N GLU A 57 -6.95 3.31 -13.66
CA GLU A 57 -6.56 4.47 -12.85
C GLU A 57 -6.12 4.03 -11.46
N ASP A 58 -5.15 3.11 -11.41
CA ASP A 58 -4.58 2.66 -10.15
C ASP A 58 -3.98 3.86 -9.40
N TYR A 59 -4.31 3.98 -8.12
CA TYR A 59 -3.78 5.01 -7.24
C TYR A 59 -3.48 4.44 -5.87
N VAL A 60 -2.63 5.12 -5.11
CA VAL A 60 -2.39 4.75 -3.71
C VAL A 60 -2.91 5.83 -2.79
N GLU A 61 -3.59 5.42 -1.72
CA GLU A 61 -3.84 6.26 -0.57
C GLU A 61 -2.81 5.99 0.50
N LEU A 62 -2.24 7.04 1.07
CA LEU A 62 -1.28 6.94 2.15
C LEU A 62 -1.79 7.68 3.38
N PHE A 63 -1.74 6.99 4.51
CA PHE A 63 -2.28 7.39 5.79
C PHE A 63 -1.19 7.53 6.84
N GLY A 64 -1.41 8.48 7.74
CA GLY A 64 -0.58 8.61 8.93
C GLY A 64 0.76 9.29 8.68
N MET A 65 0.91 10.05 7.61
CA MET A 65 2.14 10.81 7.35
C MET A 65 2.31 11.92 8.40
N PRO A 66 3.37 11.93 9.22
CA PRO A 66 3.61 13.02 10.14
C PRO A 66 3.95 14.28 9.35
N ASP A 67 3.22 15.37 9.58
CA ASP A 67 3.64 16.70 9.13
C ASP A 67 4.77 17.25 10.01
N HIS A 68 5.28 18.44 9.67
CA HIS A 68 6.31 19.14 10.45
C HIS A 68 5.91 19.46 11.90
N LYS A 69 4.64 19.28 12.27
CA LYS A 69 4.08 19.46 13.62
C LYS A 69 3.70 18.12 14.28
N GLY A 70 3.95 16.99 13.61
CA GLY A 70 3.58 15.65 14.07
C GLY A 70 2.11 15.27 13.86
N ALA A 71 1.31 16.10 13.17
CA ALA A 71 -0.06 15.75 12.80
C ALA A 71 -0.07 14.67 11.71
N ARG A 72 -1.03 13.75 11.76
CA ARG A 72 -1.17 12.66 10.80
C ARG A 72 -1.96 13.15 9.58
N MET A 73 -1.35 13.08 8.41
CA MET A 73 -1.95 13.48 7.13
C MET A 73 -2.33 12.26 6.28
N ARG A 74 -3.24 12.50 5.33
CA ARG A 74 -3.61 11.58 4.25
C ARG A 74 -3.26 12.22 2.91
N GLY A 75 -2.78 11.42 1.96
CA GLY A 75 -2.50 11.87 0.59
C GLY A 75 -2.81 10.79 -0.44
N GLN A 76 -3.17 11.23 -1.64
CA GLN A 76 -3.32 10.37 -2.80
C GLN A 76 -2.09 10.52 -3.69
N PHE A 77 -1.58 9.40 -4.19
CA PHE A 77 -0.42 9.35 -5.08
C PHE A 77 -0.68 8.39 -6.23
N GLN A 78 0.10 8.51 -7.31
CA GLN A 78 -0.06 7.66 -8.49
C GLN A 78 0.41 6.22 -8.26
N SER A 79 1.41 6.03 -7.38
CA SER A 79 1.95 4.71 -7.00
C SER A 79 2.67 4.79 -5.66
N ALA A 80 2.99 3.63 -5.06
CA ALA A 80 3.79 3.57 -3.84
C ALA A 80 5.17 4.24 -4.01
N GLU A 81 5.82 4.06 -5.17
CA GLU A 81 7.10 4.69 -5.51
C GLU A 81 6.98 6.20 -5.68
N SER A 82 5.86 6.70 -6.21
CA SER A 82 5.66 8.15 -6.28
C SER A 82 5.51 8.76 -4.89
N ALA A 83 4.91 8.03 -3.94
CA ALA A 83 4.78 8.46 -2.56
C ALA A 83 6.14 8.49 -1.84
N THR A 84 7.04 7.54 -2.13
CA THR A 84 8.39 7.55 -1.53
C THR A 84 9.18 8.79 -1.93
N ARG A 85 9.07 9.26 -3.18
CA ARG A 85 9.76 10.49 -3.63
C ARG A 85 9.32 11.72 -2.83
N VAL A 86 8.03 11.82 -2.51
CA VAL A 86 7.50 12.94 -1.73
C VAL A 86 7.89 12.83 -0.26
N LEU A 87 7.83 11.63 0.32
CA LEU A 87 8.07 11.40 1.75
C LEU A 87 9.56 11.34 2.13
N GLY A 88 10.41 10.84 1.22
CA GLY A 88 11.83 10.62 1.51
C GLY A 88 12.65 11.90 1.57
N GLY A 89 12.26 12.94 0.83
CA GLY A 89 13.07 14.15 0.69
C GLY A 89 14.49 13.80 0.21
N SER A 90 15.50 14.04 1.05
CA SER A 90 16.90 13.69 0.78
C SER A 90 17.36 12.35 1.40
N ARG A 91 16.48 11.66 2.13
CA ARG A 91 16.82 10.42 2.86
C ARG A 91 16.32 9.18 2.11
N PRO A 92 17.05 8.06 2.18
CA PRO A 92 16.58 6.79 1.64
C PRO A 92 15.26 6.36 2.28
N VAL A 93 14.34 5.89 1.44
CA VAL A 93 13.03 5.36 1.83
C VAL A 93 12.74 4.08 1.08
N GLU A 94 12.12 3.13 1.78
CA GLU A 94 11.79 1.80 1.28
C GLU A 94 10.28 1.57 1.37
N VAL A 95 9.70 0.94 0.35
CA VAL A 95 8.33 0.39 0.40
C VAL A 95 8.40 -1.07 0.82
N ARG A 96 7.54 -1.48 1.76
CA ARG A 96 7.30 -2.89 2.03
C ARG A 96 5.82 -3.19 1.91
N TRP A 97 5.48 -4.13 1.04
CA TRP A 97 4.14 -4.68 0.93
C TRP A 97 3.85 -5.58 2.14
N VAL A 98 2.67 -5.39 2.72
CA VAL A 98 2.18 -6.17 3.87
C VAL A 98 1.49 -7.43 3.40
N ASP A 99 0.79 -7.35 2.26
CA ASP A 99 0.19 -8.53 1.66
C ASP A 99 1.26 -9.40 1.01
N GLU A 100 1.03 -10.71 1.06
CA GLU A 100 1.87 -11.69 0.38
C GLU A 100 1.97 -11.36 -1.11
N ASN A 101 3.17 -11.53 -1.67
CA ASN A 101 3.35 -11.36 -3.09
C ASN A 101 2.60 -12.51 -3.78
N PRO A 102 1.58 -12.26 -4.62
CA PRO A 102 0.79 -13.33 -5.23
C PRO A 102 1.64 -14.29 -6.08
N ASP A 103 2.85 -13.87 -6.48
CA ASP A 103 3.82 -14.66 -7.24
C ASP A 103 4.90 -15.36 -6.37
N GLN A 104 4.82 -15.28 -5.04
CA GLN A 104 5.72 -16.02 -4.15
C GLN A 104 4.92 -16.96 -3.25
N PRO A 105 5.11 -18.29 -3.37
CA PRO A 105 4.54 -19.22 -2.40
C PRO A 105 5.15 -18.98 -1.02
N ALA A 106 4.29 -19.09 0.01
CA ALA A 106 4.68 -19.09 1.41
C ALA A 106 5.72 -20.18 1.75
#